data_AF-A0A835U7B1-F1
#
_entry.id   AF-A0A835U7B1-F1
#
_cell.length_a   1.000
_cell.length_b   1.000
_cell.length_c   1.000
_cell.angle_alpha   90.00
_cell.angle_beta   90.00
_cell.angle_gamma   90.00
#
_symmetry.space_group_name_H-M   'P 1'
#
loop_
_entity.id
_entity.type
_entity.pdbx_description
1 polymer ?
#
loop_
_entity_poly.entity_id
_entity_poly.type
_entity_poly.pdbx_seq_one_letter_code
_entity_poly.pdbx_strand_id
1 'polypeptide(L)'
;LEGQVKKTLTISPMADSGGYLFNLSILNVLQKTSERFAVPVTKAEFTVMRTACSFALPHIMGWDRVMGPYLQQTGRGLLKQREMSLDPDFEWER
;
A
#
# COMPACT_ATOMS: atom_id res chain seq x y z
N LEU A 1 -6.18 -10.15 -26.59
CA LEU A 1 -7.00 -8.91 -26.56
C LEU A 1 -6.74 -8.19 -25.24
N GLU A 2 -5.56 -7.61 -25.08
CA GLU A 2 -5.27 -6.70 -23.96
C GLU A 2 -5.59 -5.27 -24.39
N GLY A 3 -6.01 -4.41 -23.45
CA GLY A 3 -6.30 -2.99 -23.70
C GLY A 3 -7.75 -2.64 -24.04
N GLN A 4 -8.66 -3.60 -24.04
CA GLN A 4 -10.08 -3.36 -24.30
C GLN A 4 -10.83 -2.68 -23.15
N VAL A 5 -10.32 -2.81 -21.91
CA VAL A 5 -10.87 -2.17 -20.72
C VAL A 5 -9.76 -1.41 -20.03
N LYS A 6 -9.96 -0.11 -19.80
CA LYS A 6 -9.06 0.75 -19.04
C LYS A 6 -9.78 1.27 -17.80
N LYS A 7 -9.19 1.06 -16.62
CA LYS A 7 -9.66 1.60 -15.35
C LYS A 7 -8.66 2.63 -14.85
N THR A 8 -9.10 3.87 -14.67
CA THR A 8 -8.27 4.97 -14.18
C THR A 8 -8.87 5.46 -12.88
N LEU A 9 -8.10 5.43 -11.78
CA LEU A 9 -8.45 6.07 -10.52
C LEU A 9 -7.60 7.33 -10.36
N THR A 10 -8.25 8.47 -10.19
CA THR A 10 -7.60 9.76 -9.94
C THR A 10 -8.05 10.29 -8.59
N ILE A 11 -7.09 10.76 -7.78
CA ILE A 11 -7.37 11.38 -6.47
C ILE A 11 -6.89 12.83 -6.54
N SER A 12 -7.79 13.79 -6.38
CA SER A 12 -7.48 15.22 -6.43
C SER A 12 -7.86 15.93 -5.13
N PRO A 13 -7.09 16.93 -4.68
CA PRO A 13 -7.49 17.75 -3.53
C PRO A 13 -8.72 18.59 -3.87
N MET A 14 -9.63 18.76 -2.91
CA MET A 14 -10.80 19.62 -3.07
C MET A 14 -10.43 21.08 -2.74
N ALA A 15 -10.95 22.04 -3.52
CA ALA A 15 -10.59 23.46 -3.41
C ALA A 15 -10.82 24.05 -2.01
N ASP A 16 -11.87 23.59 -1.32
CA ASP A 16 -12.29 24.14 -0.02
C ASP A 16 -11.50 23.55 1.17
N SER A 17 -10.37 22.88 0.94
CA SER A 17 -9.53 22.20 1.94
C SER A 17 -10.21 21.07 2.76
N GLY A 18 -11.49 20.78 2.47
CA GLY A 18 -12.31 19.83 3.23
C GLY A 18 -12.00 18.35 2.99
N GLY A 19 -11.19 18.00 1.99
CA GLY A 19 -10.88 16.61 1.69
C GLY A 19 -10.34 16.37 0.28
N TYR A 20 -10.64 15.19 -0.23
CA TYR A 20 -10.16 14.66 -1.51
C TYR A 20 -11.35 14.18 -2.35
N LEU A 21 -11.24 14.30 -3.66
CA LEU A 21 -12.20 13.72 -4.60
C LEU A 21 -11.57 12.49 -5.25
N PHE A 22 -12.25 11.36 -5.13
CA PHE A 22 -11.85 10.11 -5.75
C PHE A 22 -12.67 9.92 -7.01
N ASN A 23 -12.01 9.85 -8.17
CA ASN A 23 -12.64 9.71 -9.47
C ASN A 23 -12.19 8.42 -10.15
N LEU A 24 -13.11 7.48 -10.32
CA LEU A 24 -12.93 6.24 -11.05
C LEU A 24 -13.56 6.36 -12.44
N SER A 25 -12.74 6.28 -13.48
CA SER A 25 -13.15 6.26 -14.88
C SER A 25 -12.88 4.89 -15.49
N ILE A 26 -13.93 4.25 -16.00
CA ILE A 26 -13.87 2.95 -16.66
C ILE A 26 -14.22 3.17 -18.13
N LEU A 27 -13.29 2.83 -19.01
CA LEU A 27 -13.45 2.86 -20.45
C LEU A 27 -13.47 1.42 -20.95
N ASN A 28 -14.61 0.97 -21.46
CA ASN A 28 -14.74 -0.35 -22.07
C ASN A 28 -15.01 -0.20 -23.56
N VAL A 29 -14.02 -0.56 -24.37
CA VAL A 29 -14.06 -0.48 -25.83
C VAL A 29 -14.95 -1.59 -26.42
N LEU A 30 -15.08 -2.75 -25.76
CA LEU A 30 -15.93 -3.85 -26.23
C LEU A 30 -17.42 -3.49 -26.19
N GLN A 31 -17.85 -2.91 -25.08
CA GLN A 31 -19.25 -2.54 -24.85
C GLN A 31 -19.54 -1.08 -25.25
N LYS A 32 -18.51 -0.34 -25.70
CA LYS A 32 -18.57 1.10 -25.99
C LYS A 32 -19.13 1.91 -24.80
N THR A 33 -18.83 1.48 -23.58
CA THR A 33 -19.29 2.14 -22.36
C THR A 33 -18.16 2.94 -21.73
N SER A 34 -18.52 4.13 -21.24
CA SER A 34 -17.64 5.00 -20.46
C SER A 34 -18.36 5.38 -19.19
N GLU A 35 -17.98 4.76 -18.08
CA GLU A 35 -18.56 5.03 -16.77
C GLU A 35 -17.60 5.87 -15.94
N ARG A 36 -18.16 6.82 -15.19
CA ARG A 36 -17.41 7.69 -14.29
C ARG A 36 -18.12 7.75 -12.95
N PHE A 37 -17.36 7.54 -11.89
CA PHE A 37 -17.84 7.54 -10.53
C PHE A 37 -16.94 8.45 -9.70
N ALA A 38 -17.54 9.48 -9.09
CA ALA A 38 -16.82 10.46 -8.29
C ALA A 38 -17.41 10.50 -6.88
N VAL A 39 -16.54 10.37 -5.86
CA VAL A 39 -16.94 10.39 -4.46
C VAL A 39 -16.10 11.40 -3.69
N PRO A 40 -16.72 12.36 -3.00
CA PRO A 40 -16.02 13.22 -2.06
C PRO A 40 -15.67 12.42 -0.80
N VAL A 41 -14.41 12.50 -0.39
CA VAL A 41 -13.88 11.85 0.81
C VAL A 41 -13.35 12.95 1.72
N THR A 42 -13.84 13.00 2.94
CA THR A 42 -13.39 13.98 3.93
C THR A 42 -11.96 13.69 4.38
N LYS A 43 -11.30 14.70 4.96
CA LYS A 43 -9.95 14.53 5.52
C LYS A 43 -9.88 13.45 6.61
N ALA A 44 -10.92 13.30 7.42
CA ALA A 44 -11.00 12.30 8.47
C ALA A 44 -11.04 10.88 7.88
N GLU A 45 -11.92 10.64 6.91
CA GLU A 45 -12.04 9.35 6.21
C GLU A 45 -10.75 9.01 5.48
N PHE A 46 -10.13 9.97 4.80
CA PHE A 46 -8.85 9.75 4.13
C PHE A 46 -7.72 9.41 5.11
N THR A 47 -7.72 9.99 6.31
CA THR A 47 -6.74 9.65 7.35
C THR A 47 -6.92 8.22 7.84
N VAL A 48 -8.16 7.77 8.04
CA VAL A 48 -8.46 6.37 8.40
C VAL A 48 -8.02 5.41 7.29
N MET A 49 -8.28 5.74 6.02
CA MET A 49 -7.80 4.93 4.90
C MET A 49 -6.26 4.86 4.88
N ARG A 50 -5.58 5.98 5.10
CA ARG A 50 -4.11 6.01 5.14
C ARG A 50 -3.57 5.11 6.26
N THR A 51 -4.10 5.20 7.47
CA THR A 51 -3.63 4.38 8.59
C THR A 51 -3.94 2.89 8.35
N ALA A 52 -5.12 2.57 7.81
CA ALA A 52 -5.48 1.20 7.46
C ALA A 52 -4.57 0.63 6.35
N CYS A 53 -4.27 1.40 5.31
CA CYS A 53 -3.35 0.98 4.25
C CYS A 53 -1.93 0.77 4.79
N SER A 54 -1.40 1.70 5.60
CA SER A 54 -0.08 1.55 6.22
C SER A 54 0.02 0.30 7.10
N PHE A 55 -1.05 -0.02 7.85
CA PHE A 55 -1.13 -1.25 8.63
C PHE A 55 -1.21 -2.50 7.73
N ALA A 56 -1.98 -2.46 6.64
CA ALA A 56 -2.14 -3.59 5.73
C ALA A 56 -0.91 -3.88 4.85
N LEU A 57 -0.09 -2.87 4.53
CA LEU A 57 1.05 -2.99 3.61
C LEU A 57 2.04 -4.12 4.00
N PRO A 58 2.54 -4.20 5.25
CA PRO A 58 3.41 -5.31 5.66
C PRO A 58 2.77 -6.69 5.49
N HIS A 59 1.46 -6.80 5.71
CA HIS A 59 0.73 -8.06 5.54
C HIS A 59 0.57 -8.43 4.06
N ILE A 60 0.27 -7.45 3.19
CA ILE A 60 0.19 -7.65 1.73
C ILE A 60 1.54 -8.07 1.16
N MET A 61 2.64 -7.49 1.65
CA MET A 61 4.01 -7.86 1.26
C MET A 61 4.47 -9.19 1.87
N GLY A 62 3.74 -9.74 2.84
CA GLY A 62 4.10 -10.96 3.55
C GLY A 62 5.22 -10.79 4.58
N TRP A 63 5.64 -9.56 4.87
CA TRP A 63 6.70 -9.26 5.86
C TRP A 63 6.33 -9.68 7.27
N ASP A 64 5.04 -9.71 7.60
CA ASP A 64 4.55 -10.22 8.88
C ASP A 64 5.02 -11.67 9.16
N ARG A 65 5.17 -12.50 8.11
CA ARG A 65 5.68 -13.87 8.23
C ARG A 65 7.19 -13.93 8.45
N VAL A 66 7.92 -12.94 7.94
CA VAL A 66 9.38 -12.82 8.07
C VAL A 66 9.76 -12.20 9.42
N MET A 67 8.98 -11.23 9.88
CA MET A 67 9.20 -10.48 11.11
C MET A 67 8.57 -11.14 12.35
N GLY A 68 7.53 -11.98 12.17
CA GLY A 68 6.93 -12.78 13.24
C GLY A 68 7.94 -13.59 14.08
N PRO A 69 8.87 -14.36 13.47
CA PRO A 69 9.91 -15.06 14.24
C PRO A 69 10.93 -14.12 14.91
N TYR A 70 11.23 -12.96 14.31
CA TYR A 70 12.13 -11.96 14.92
C TYR A 70 11.51 -11.35 16.19
N LEU A 71 10.21 -11.03 16.17
CA LEU A 71 9.50 -10.49 17.33
C LEU A 71 9.30 -11.52 18.44
N GLN A 72 9.14 -12.80 18.11
CA GLN A 72 9.06 -13.89 19.11
C GLN A 72 10.39 -14.13 19.83
N GLN A 73 11.54 -13.91 19.17
CA GLN A 73 12.86 -14.01 19.79
C GLN A 73 13.09 -12.91 20.83
N THR A 74 12.59 -11.69 20.62
CA THR A 74 12.74 -10.58 21.57
C THR A 74 12.05 -10.81 22.92
N GLY A 75 11.03 -11.69 22.99
CA GLY A 75 10.32 -12.03 24.23
C GLY A 75 10.89 -13.22 25.01
N ARG A 76 11.82 -14.00 24.44
CA ARG A 76 12.37 -15.21 25.05
C ARG A 76 13.89 -15.24 24.95
N GLY A 77 14.53 -14.58 25.91
CA GLY A 77 15.94 -14.82 26.20
C GLY A 77 16.86 -13.74 25.66
N LEU A 78 17.52 -13.10 26.63
CA LEU A 78 18.85 -12.51 26.56
C LEU A 78 19.49 -12.56 25.17
N LEU A 79 19.56 -11.38 24.57
CA LEU A 79 20.24 -11.04 23.32
C LEU A 79 21.49 -11.91 23.08
N LYS A 80 21.32 -13.05 22.44
CA LYS A 80 22.21 -13.40 21.34
C LYS A 80 21.57 -12.76 20.12
N GLN A 81 21.64 -11.42 20.11
CA GLN A 81 21.74 -10.66 18.88
C GLN A 81 22.78 -11.44 18.09
N ARG A 82 22.33 -12.31 17.18
CA ARG A 82 23.17 -12.71 16.06
C ARG A 82 23.36 -11.37 15.43
N GLU A 83 24.51 -10.79 15.72
CA GLU A 83 25.00 -9.56 15.18
C GLU A 83 24.51 -9.62 13.73
N MET A 84 23.55 -8.76 13.38
CA MET A 84 23.56 -8.20 12.04
C MET A 84 24.86 -7.39 12.04
N SER A 85 25.98 -8.13 12.06
CA SER A 85 27.24 -7.70 11.54
C SER A 85 26.80 -7.27 10.17
N LEU A 86 26.84 -5.96 9.97
CA LEU A 86 26.89 -5.38 8.64
C LEU A 86 28.18 -5.93 8.05
N ASP A 87 28.17 -7.21 7.71
CA ASP A 87 29.27 -7.88 7.06
C ASP A 87 29.28 -7.29 5.67
N PRO A 88 30.33 -6.54 5.30
CA PRO A 88 30.45 -5.99 3.95
C PRO A 88 30.42 -7.12 2.90
N ASP A 89 30.59 -8.38 3.30
CA ASP A 89 30.43 -9.56 2.47
C ASP A 89 29.02 -9.73 1.89
N PHE A 90 27.95 -9.20 2.52
CA PHE A 90 26.61 -9.19 1.92
C PHE A 90 26.52 -8.30 0.67
N GLU A 91 27.40 -7.31 0.54
CA GLU A 91 27.46 -6.42 -0.63
C GLU A 91 28.42 -6.92 -1.71
N TRP A 92 29.37 -7.79 -1.35
CA TRP A 92 30.50 -8.15 -2.21
C TRP A 92 30.72 -9.67 -2.35
N GLU A 93 29.64 -10.45 -2.46
CA GLU A 93 29.66 -11.86 -2.91
C GLU A 93 30.43 -11.99 -4.24
N ARG A 94 31.75 -12.21 -4.15
CA ARG A 94 32.63 -12.56 -5.27
C ARG A 94 32.89 -14.06 -5.27
#